data_AF-A0A519L3X0-F1
#
_entry.id   AF-A0A519L3X0-F1
#
_cell.length_a   1.000
_cell.length_b   1.000
_cell.length_c   1.000
_cell.angle_alpha   90.00
_cell.angle_beta   90.00
_cell.angle_gamma   90.00
#
_symmetry.space_group_name_H-M   'P 1'
#
loop_
_entity.id
_entity.type
_entity.pdbx_description
1 polymer ?
#
loop_
_entity_poly.entity_id
_entity_poly.type
_entity_poly.pdbx_seq_one_letter_code
_entity_poly.pdbx_strand_id
1 'polypeptide(L)' 'EYNSKGVGANAEKRVSWSHQLSNEESKKFTAKNILSGKDNWNFKKAINKSS' A
#
# COMPACT_ATOMS: atom_id res chain seq x y z
N GLU A 1 -8.81 -1.60 -3.01
CA GLU A 1 -7.79 -2.02 -4.00
C GLU A 1 -7.26 -0.79 -4.74
N TYR A 2 -6.07 -0.87 -5.33
CA TYR A 2 -5.50 0.20 -6.16
C TYR A 2 -4.68 -0.43 -7.28
N ASN A 3 -4.94 -0.05 -8.54
CA ASN A 3 -4.19 -0.44 -9.74
C ASN A 3 -3.81 -1.93 -9.81
N SER A 4 -4.72 -2.81 -9.37
CA SER A 4 -4.54 -4.26 -9.41
C SER A 4 -4.59 -4.76 -10.85
N LYS A 5 -3.82 -5.80 -11.17
CA LYS A 5 -3.68 -6.34 -12.54
C LYS A 5 -3.97 -7.84 -12.59
N GLY A 6 -4.31 -8.32 -13.78
CA GLY A 6 -4.60 -9.74 -14.03
C GLY A 6 -6.10 -10.06 -14.04
N VAL A 7 -6.42 -11.32 -14.33
CA VAL A 7 -7.80 -11.78 -14.60
C VAL A 7 -8.79 -11.57 -13.44
N GLY A 8 -8.29 -11.46 -12.20
CA GLY A 8 -9.10 -11.19 -11.01
C GLY A 8 -9.32 -9.70 -10.70
N ALA A 9 -8.65 -8.79 -11.39
CA ALA A 9 -8.63 -7.35 -11.08
C ALA A 9 -9.80 -6.57 -11.70
N ASN A 10 -10.98 -7.19 -11.81
CA ASN A 10 -12.18 -6.50 -12.28
C ASN A 10 -12.87 -5.77 -11.10
N ALA A 11 -12.68 -4.45 -11.03
CA ALA A 11 -13.30 -3.59 -10.01
C ALA A 11 -14.83 -3.49 -10.13
N GLU A 12 -15.39 -3.62 -11.33
CA GLU A 12 -16.83 -3.51 -11.59
C GLU A 12 -17.61 -4.70 -11.04
N LYS A 13 -16.97 -5.87 -10.93
CA LYS A 13 -17.56 -7.09 -10.36
C LYS A 13 -17.45 -7.16 -8.83
N ARG A 14 -17.02 -6.07 -8.18
CA ARG A 14 -16.85 -6.05 -6.72
C ARG A 14 -18.17 -5.76 -6.01
N VAL A 15 -18.27 -6.31 -4.80
CA VAL A 15 -19.32 -6.03 -3.84
C VAL A 15 -19.27 -4.59 -3.35
N SER A 16 -20.42 -4.03 -2.95
CA SER A 16 -20.57 -2.60 -2.62
C SER A 16 -19.71 -2.09 -1.46
N TRP A 17 -19.29 -2.97 -0.54
CA TRP A 17 -18.39 -2.59 0.55
C TRP A 17 -16.91 -2.51 0.12
N SER A 18 -16.58 -2.97 -1.09
CA SER A 18 -15.22 -2.90 -1.61
C SER A 18 -14.91 -1.48 -2.05
N HIS A 19 -13.79 -0.95 -1.55
CA HIS A 19 -13.33 0.39 -1.89
C HIS A 19 -12.15 0.35 -2.88
N GLN A 20 -12.25 1.11 -3.97
CA GLN A 20 -11.15 1.36 -4.90
C GLN A 20 -10.52 2.71 -4.55
N LEU A 21 -9.21 2.73 -4.29
CA LEU A 21 -8.49 3.94 -3.94
C LEU A 21 -8.25 4.80 -5.19
N SER A 22 -8.37 6.12 -5.03
CA SER A 22 -7.82 7.08 -5.98
C SER A 22 -6.29 7.14 -5.91
N ASN A 23 -5.69 7.74 -6.93
CA ASN A 23 -4.25 8.02 -6.94
C ASN A 23 -3.81 8.82 -5.69
N GLU A 24 -4.60 9.80 -5.26
CA GLU A 24 -4.28 10.62 -4.09
C GLU A 24 -4.39 9.85 -2.77
N GLU A 25 -5.40 8.99 -2.62
CA GLU A 25 -5.53 8.13 -1.44
C GLU A 25 -4.39 7.10 -1.37
N SER A 26 -3.98 6.55 -2.51
CA SER A 26 -2.89 5.56 -2.58
C SER A 26 -1.56 6.12 -2.03
N LYS A 27 -1.30 7.43 -2.18
CA LYS A 27 -0.07 8.09 -1.68
C LYS A 27 0.07 8.05 -0.17
N LYS A 28 -1.02 7.82 0.57
CA LYS A 28 -0.97 7.65 2.03
C LYS A 28 -0.39 6.30 2.42
N PHE A 29 -0.60 5.27 1.61
CA PHE A 29 -0.19 3.89 1.87
C PHE A 29 1.23 3.60 1.36
N THR A 30 2.21 4.35 1.86
CA THR A 30 3.63 4.10 1.59
C THR A 30 4.28 3.37 2.76
N ALA A 31 5.36 2.61 2.49
CA ALA A 31 6.14 1.97 3.55
C ALA A 31 6.61 2.99 4.60
N LYS A 32 6.97 4.22 4.18
CA LYS A 32 7.31 5.30 5.10
C LYS A 32 6.16 5.61 6.04
N ASN A 33 4.97 5.91 5.52
CA ASN A 33 3.84 6.35 6.34
C ASN A 33 3.27 5.23 7.23
N ILE A 34 3.33 3.98 6.76
CA ILE A 34 2.79 2.82 7.49
C ILE A 34 3.75 2.37 8.60
N LEU A 35 5.07 2.45 8.35
CA LEU A 35 6.08 1.91 9.25
C LEU A 35 6.76 2.99 10.11
N SER A 36 6.46 4.28 9.92
CA SER A 36 7.02 5.38 10.73
C SER A 36 6.28 5.55 12.06
N GLY A 37 6.48 4.61 12.98
CA GLY A 37 6.04 4.71 14.37
C GLY A 37 6.72 5.85 15.14
N LYS A 38 6.41 5.98 16.43
CA LYS A 38 7.04 6.99 17.33
C LYS A 38 8.46 6.63 17.77
N ASP A 39 8.95 5.47 17.36
CA ASP A 39 10.22 4.86 17.74
C ASP A 39 11.39 5.25 16.81
N ASN A 40 11.15 6.14 15.83
CA ASN A 40 12.12 6.53 14.81
C ASN A 40 12.70 5.33 14.03
N TRP A 41 11.94 4.23 13.90
CA TRP A 41 12.40 3.07 13.17
C TRP A 41 12.64 3.39 11.68
N ASN A 42 13.85 3.09 11.20
CA ASN A 42 14.23 3.27 9.80
C ASN A 42 14.23 1.92 9.08
N PHE A 43 13.11 1.58 8.45
CA PHE A 43 12.95 0.33 7.70
C PHE A 43 14.00 0.16 6.60
N LYS A 44 14.43 1.24 5.92
CA LYS A 44 15.46 1.18 4.85
C LYS A 44 16.81 0.69 5.37
N LYS A 45 17.16 1.06 6.60
CA LYS A 45 18.41 0.59 7.24
C LYS A 45 18.35 -0.88 7.59
N ALA A 46 17.17 -1.42 7.91
CA ALA A 46 17.00 -2.84 8.23
C ALA A 46 17.18 -3.73 6.99
N ILE A 47 16.66 -3.33 5.83
CA ILE A 47 16.80 -4.07 4.56
C ILE A 47 18.24 -4.07 4.06
N ASN A 48 18.94 -2.93 4.11
CA ASN A 48 20.32 -2.81 3.61
C ASN A 48 21.37 -3.56 4.46
N LYS A 49 21.02 -3.98 5.69
CA LYS A 49 21.90 -4.83 6.53
C LYS A 49 21.81 -6.31 6.19
N SER A 50 20.88 -6.71 5.33
CA SER A 50 20.64 -8.11 4.94
C SER A 50 21.20 -8.44 3.55
N SER A 51 22.01 -7.55 2.97
CA SER A 51 22.67 -7.69 1.67
C SER A 51 24.19 -7.61 1.82
#